data_AF-A0A0S4LJW0-F1
#
_entry.id   AF-A0A0S4LJW0-F1
#
_cell.length_a   1.000
_cell.length_b   1.000
_cell.length_c   1.000
_cell.angle_alpha   90.00
_cell.angle_beta   90.00
_cell.angle_gamma   90.00
#
_symmetry.space_group_name_H-M   'P 1'
#
loop_
_entity.id
_entity.type
_entity.pdbx_description
1 polymer ?
#
loop_
_entity_poly.entity_id
_entity_poly.type
_entity_poly.pdbx_seq_one_letter_code
_entity_poly.pdbx_strand_id
1 'polypeptide(L)'
;MKTKDVRPAKVRAAVSVGESVRIVRELQGFTQSELARRTKIPQSTISAIENDTINLGVERAKMLALVLQCHPAVLVFPGWDVNKQSAA
;
A
#
# COMPACT_ATOMS: atom_id res chain seq x y z
N MET A 1 -18.05 -27.67 -1.50
CA MET A 1 -16.69 -27.72 -0.89
C MET A 1 -16.86 -27.59 0.63
N LYS A 2 -16.51 -28.61 1.42
CA LYS A 2 -16.67 -28.56 2.88
C LYS A 2 -15.55 -27.67 3.47
N THR A 3 -15.90 -26.49 3.96
CA THR A 3 -15.04 -25.47 4.59
C THR A 3 -14.54 -25.84 5.99
N LYS A 4 -14.65 -27.11 6.43
CA LYS A 4 -14.53 -27.47 7.84
C LYS A 4 -13.09 -27.50 8.40
N ASP A 5 -12.06 -27.45 7.56
CA ASP A 5 -10.66 -27.59 8.00
C ASP A 5 -9.74 -26.40 7.67
N VAL A 6 -10.29 -25.26 7.25
CA VAL A 6 -9.49 -24.04 7.03
C VAL A 6 -9.40 -23.21 8.32
N ARG A 7 -8.18 -23.03 8.83
CA ARG A 7 -7.88 -22.09 9.91
C ARG A 7 -7.21 -20.83 9.33
N PRO A 8 -7.57 -19.62 9.76
CA PRO A 8 -6.92 -18.41 9.29
C PRO A 8 -5.42 -18.45 9.60
N ALA A 9 -4.62 -17.91 8.68
CA ALA A 9 -3.18 -17.80 8.89
C ALA A 9 -2.90 -16.85 10.06
N LYS A 10 -1.87 -17.17 10.85
CA LYS A 10 -1.39 -16.29 11.92
C LYS A 10 -0.79 -15.03 11.30
N VAL A 11 -1.37 -13.86 11.57
CA VAL A 11 -0.82 -12.56 11.19
C VAL A 11 0.53 -12.38 11.87
N ARG A 12 1.58 -12.06 11.10
CA ARG A 12 2.95 -11.89 11.61
C ARG A 12 3.34 -10.43 11.83
N ALA A 13 2.78 -9.52 11.04
CA ALA A 13 2.99 -8.09 11.14
C ALA A 13 1.68 -7.38 10.75
N ALA A 14 1.35 -6.30 11.45
CA ALA A 14 0.40 -5.31 10.95
C ALA A 14 1.19 -4.34 10.08
N VAL A 15 0.62 -3.99 8.92
CA VAL A 15 1.26 -3.10 7.95
C VAL A 15 0.25 -2.00 7.63
N SER A 16 0.65 -0.74 7.79
CA SER A 16 -0.17 0.41 7.40
C SER A 16 -0.17 0.61 5.88
N VAL A 17 -1.05 1.49 5.39
CA VAL A 17 -1.06 1.85 3.96
C VAL A 17 0.24 2.56 3.57
N GLY A 18 0.74 3.47 4.41
CA GLY A 18 2.02 4.14 4.19
C GLY A 18 3.20 3.17 4.16
N GLU A 19 3.25 2.22 5.10
CA GLU A 19 4.26 1.17 5.13
C GLU A 19 4.18 0.28 3.89
N SER A 20 2.97 -0.06 3.41
CA SER A 20 2.80 -0.83 2.18
C SER A 20 3.43 -0.12 0.97
N VAL A 21 3.17 1.17 0.81
CA VAL A 21 3.78 1.98 -0.26
C VAL A 21 5.30 1.99 -0.14
N ARG A 22 5.82 2.19 1.07
CA ARG A 22 7.26 2.19 1.34
C ARG A 22 7.91 0.86 0.99
N ILE A 23 7.34 -0.25 1.48
CA ILE A 23 7.82 -1.61 1.23
C ILE A 23 7.88 -1.88 -0.27
N VAL A 24 6.79 -1.62 -0.99
CA VAL A 24 6.74 -1.85 -2.43
C VAL A 24 7.74 -0.94 -3.16
N ARG A 25 7.88 0.34 -2.77
CA ARG A 25 8.87 1.26 -3.34
C ARG A 25 10.29 0.73 -3.18
N GLU A 26 10.65 0.29 -1.97
CA GLU A 26 12.00 -0.19 -1.65
C GLU A 26 12.30 -1.52 -2.35
N LEU A 27 11.31 -2.41 -2.46
CA LEU A 27 11.43 -3.65 -3.25
C LEU A 27 11.68 -3.37 -4.75
N GLN A 28 11.14 -2.27 -5.28
CA GLN A 28 11.40 -1.83 -6.66
C GLN A 28 12.72 -1.03 -6.81
N GLY A 29 13.47 -0.82 -5.72
CA GLY A 29 14.75 -0.11 -5.74
C GLY A 29 14.65 1.40 -5.96
N PHE A 30 13.47 2.00 -5.75
CA PHE A 30 13.29 3.44 -5.93
C PHE A 30 13.54 4.22 -4.65
N THR A 31 14.17 5.39 -4.77
CA THR A 31 14.12 6.41 -3.72
C THR A 31 12.77 7.14 -3.77
N GLN A 32 12.40 7.86 -2.71
CA GLN A 32 11.19 8.70 -2.74
C GLN A 32 11.25 9.75 -3.85
N SER A 33 12.43 10.34 -4.10
CA SER A 33 12.65 11.31 -5.19
C SER A 33 12.52 10.67 -6.58
N GLU A 34 12.95 9.42 -6.73
CA GLU A 34 12.77 8.65 -7.97
C GLU A 34 11.30 8.40 -8.25
N LEU A 35 10.57 7.91 -7.23
CA LEU A 35 9.15 7.65 -7.33
C LEU A 35 8.37 8.95 -7.62
N ALA A 36 8.76 10.06 -6.99
CA ALA A 36 8.18 11.38 -7.24
C ALA A 36 8.31 11.81 -8.69
N ARG A 37 9.52 11.67 -9.26
CA ARG A 37 9.80 12.05 -10.65
C ARG A 37 8.97 11.24 -11.64
N ARG A 38 8.81 9.93 -11.39
CA ARG A 38 8.07 9.00 -12.26
C ARG A 38 6.55 9.17 -12.16
N THR A 39 6.03 9.41 -10.96
CA THR A 39 4.58 9.53 -10.71
C THR A 39 4.05 10.95 -10.90
N LYS A 40 4.93 11.96 -10.99
CA LYS A 40 4.59 13.38 -10.94
C LYS A 40 3.90 13.80 -9.63
N ILE A 41 4.04 13.00 -8.58
CA ILE A 41 3.62 13.35 -7.21
C ILE A 41 4.81 14.01 -6.51
N PRO A 42 4.64 15.13 -5.78
CA PRO A 42 5.73 15.73 -5.03
C PRO A 42 6.37 14.75 -4.05
N GLN A 43 7.70 14.76 -3.92
CA GLN A 43 8.40 13.87 -2.99
C GLN A 43 7.93 14.06 -1.54
N SER A 44 7.60 15.29 -1.14
CA SER A 44 7.01 15.59 0.17
C SER A 44 5.65 14.90 0.37
N THR A 45 4.84 14.79 -0.68
CA THR A 45 3.56 14.06 -0.64
C THR A 45 3.79 12.56 -0.52
N ILE A 46 4.78 12.00 -1.23
CA ILE A 46 5.16 10.58 -1.10
C ILE A 46 5.63 10.30 0.33
N SER A 47 6.50 11.15 0.89
CA SER A 47 6.96 11.03 2.27
C SER A 47 5.79 11.11 3.27
N ALA A 48 4.85 12.03 3.06
CA ALA A 48 3.67 12.15 3.91
C ALA A 48 2.76 10.92 3.82
N ILE A 49 2.65 10.28 2.65
CA ILE A 49 1.93 9.00 2.49
C ILE A 49 2.66 7.88 3.24
N GLU A 50 3.97 7.73 3.01
CA GLU A 50 4.78 6.65 3.61
C GLU A 50 4.84 6.72 5.13
N ASN A 51 4.65 7.90 5.72
CA ASN A 51 4.57 8.13 7.15
C ASN A 51 3.13 8.23 7.69
N ASP A 52 2.13 7.80 6.92
CA ASP A 52 0.70 7.85 7.27
C ASP A 52 0.20 9.24 7.73
N THR A 53 0.89 10.31 7.33
CA THR A 53 0.54 11.69 7.66
C THR A 53 -0.62 12.20 6.79
N ILE A 54 -0.78 11.63 5.59
CA ILE A 54 -1.94 11.86 4.73
C ILE A 54 -2.48 10.53 4.19
N ASN A 55 -3.80 10.44 4.05
CA ASN A 55 -4.43 9.25 3.48
C ASN A 55 -4.07 9.10 1.99
N LEU A 56 -3.84 7.85 1.59
CA LEU A 56 -3.66 7.50 0.19
C LEU A 56 -5.02 7.39 -0.51
N GLY A 57 -5.45 8.47 -1.16
CA GLY A 57 -6.65 8.46 -1.99
C GLY A 57 -6.51 7.56 -3.24
N VAL A 58 -7.65 7.11 -3.77
CA VAL A 58 -7.74 6.16 -4.90
C VAL A 58 -6.94 6.62 -6.13
N GLU A 59 -7.00 7.90 -6.49
CA GLU A 59 -6.30 8.41 -7.68
C GLU A 59 -4.77 8.35 -7.52
N ARG A 60 -4.26 8.69 -6.33
CA ARG A 60 -2.83 8.55 -6.03
C ARG A 60 -2.41 7.09 -5.95
N ALA A 61 -3.27 6.21 -5.42
CA ALA A 61 -3.00 4.78 -5.41
C ALA A 61 -2.85 4.23 -6.84
N LYS A 62 -3.71 4.62 -7.78
CA LYS A 62 -3.59 4.25 -9.20
C LYS A 62 -2.28 4.74 -9.82
N MET A 63 -1.90 6.00 -9.58
CA MET A 63 -0.66 6.58 -10.11
C MET A 63 0.59 5.86 -9.55
N LEU A 64 0.63 5.61 -8.25
CA LEU A 64 1.74 4.90 -7.61
C LEU A 64 1.82 3.45 -8.10
N ALA A 65 0.69 2.75 -8.15
CA ALA A 65 0.61 1.36 -8.57
C ALA A 65 1.11 1.15 -10.01
N LEU A 66 0.81 2.09 -10.91
CA LEU A 66 1.30 2.07 -12.29
C LEU A 66 2.84 2.11 -12.34
N VAL A 67 3.48 3.00 -11.56
CA VAL A 67 4.95 3.12 -11.54
C VAL A 67 5.60 1.96 -10.78
N LEU A 68 4.96 1.49 -9.71
CA LEU A 68 5.43 0.39 -8.88
C LEU A 68 5.10 -1.00 -9.45
N GLN A 69 4.46 -1.05 -10.63
CA GLN A 69 4.12 -2.28 -11.35
C GLN A 69 3.33 -3.27 -10.47
N CYS A 70 2.37 -2.76 -9.71
CA CYS A 70 1.48 -3.56 -8.88
C CYS A 70 0.01 -3.17 -9.10
N HIS A 71 -0.91 -3.99 -8.60
CA HIS A 71 -2.32 -3.62 -8.56
C HIS A 71 -2.59 -2.63 -7.41
N PRO A 72 -3.41 -1.57 -7.56
CA PRO A 72 -3.64 -0.57 -6.51
C PRO A 72 -4.06 -1.16 -5.17
N ALA A 73 -4.83 -2.25 -5.18
CA ALA A 73 -5.26 -2.98 -3.99
C ALA A 73 -4.09 -3.45 -3.10
N VAL A 74 -2.92 -3.72 -3.67
CA VAL A 74 -1.71 -4.10 -2.91
C VAL A 74 -1.28 -2.97 -1.97
N LEU A 75 -1.42 -1.72 -2.42
CA LEU A 75 -1.01 -0.55 -1.64
C LEU A 75 -2.04 -0.19 -0.57
N VAL A 76 -3.33 -0.18 -0.91
CA VAL A 76 -4.39 0.33 -0.02
C VAL A 76 -5.00 -0.73 0.90
N PHE A 77 -4.71 -2.03 0.70
CA PHE A 77 -5.28 -3.12 1.49
C PHE A 77 -4.24 -4.12 2.05
N PRO A 78 -3.18 -3.68 2.74
CA PRO A 78 -2.09 -4.56 3.23
C PRO A 78 -2.50 -5.55 4.33
N GLY A 79 -3.74 -5.50 4.81
CA GLY A 79 -4.29 -6.40 5.82
C GLY A 79 -5.80 -6.51 5.77
N TRP A 80 -6.38 -6.59 4.57
CA TRP A 80 -7.84 -6.64 4.39
C TRP A 80 -8.46 -7.85 5.11
N ASP A 81 -9.46 -7.56 5.93
CA ASP A 81 -10.30 -8.52 6.61
C ASP A 81 -11.76 -8.09 6.38
N VAL A 82 -12.55 -8.95 5.72
CA VAL A 82 -13.96 -8.71 5.40
C VAL A 82 -14.84 -8.52 6.64
N ASN A 83 -14.40 -8.98 7.81
CA ASN A 83 -15.13 -8.80 9.07
C ASN A 83 -14.73 -7.53 9.83
N LYS A 84 -13.66 -6.85 9.40
CA LYS A 84 -13.27 -5.54 9.91
C LYS A 84 -13.76 -4.48 8.91
N GLN A 85 -14.53 -3.50 9.40
CA GLN A 85 -14.83 -2.32 8.57
C GLN A 85 -13.51 -1.65 8.18
N SER A 86 -13.20 -1.65 6.89
CA SER A 86 -12.05 -0.91 6.36
C SER A 86 -12.31 0.59 6.51
N ALA A 87 -11.48 1.27 7.32
CA ALA A 87 -11.46 2.72 7.37
C ALA A 87 -10.87 3.23 6.04
N ALA A 88 -11.68 3.98 5.29
CA ALA A 88 -11.26 4.76 4.13
C ALA A 88 -10.73 6.13 4.58
#